data_AF-A0A933BW09-F1
#
_entry.id   AF-A0A933BW09-F1
#
_cell.length_a   1.000
_cell.length_b   1.000
_cell.length_c   1.000
_cell.angle_alpha   90.00
_cell.angle_beta   90.00
_cell.angle_gamma   90.00
#
_symmetry.space_group_name_H-M   'P 1'
#
loop_
_entity.id
_entity.type
_entity.pdbx_description
1 polymer ?
#
loop_
_entity_poly.entity_id
_entity_poly.type
_entity_poly.pdbx_seq_one_letter_code
_entity_poly.pdbx_strand_id
1 'polypeptide(L)'
;MDAAQAARHLAKIFCCPRYELLGDSRYHLELLRGRLYPSLLDCCLLEFARPPHEARLRDLTRTVTRLMLEMEEGEEAERAGRLLAIRRRIGEALELPERLIAPQVGEA
;
A
#
# COMPACT_ATOMS: atom_id res chain seq x y z
N MET A 1 -16.34 1.12 -3.96
CA MET A 1 -15.05 1.80 -4.17
C MET A 1 -14.70 1.66 -5.63
N ASP A 2 -14.47 2.77 -6.33
CA ASP A 2 -14.01 2.73 -7.73
C ASP A 2 -12.51 2.35 -7.84
N ALA A 3 -12.05 1.99 -9.04
CA ALA A 3 -10.67 1.55 -9.25
C ALA A 3 -9.63 2.62 -8.88
N ALA A 4 -9.92 3.91 -9.09
CA ALA A 4 -9.01 4.99 -8.74
C ALA A 4 -8.91 5.18 -7.22
N GLN A 5 -10.01 5.03 -6.51
CA GLN A 5 -10.06 5.06 -5.06
C GLN A 5 -9.32 3.85 -4.45
N ALA A 6 -9.50 2.65 -5.03
CA ALA A 6 -8.74 1.46 -4.65
C ALA A 6 -7.22 1.64 -4.89
N ALA A 7 -6.83 2.14 -6.05
CA ALA A 7 -5.43 2.45 -6.38
C ALA A 7 -4.80 3.46 -5.40
N ARG A 8 -5.49 4.57 -5.12
CA ARG A 8 -5.04 5.56 -4.12
C ARG A 8 -4.89 4.97 -2.73
N HIS A 9 -5.82 4.09 -2.32
CA HIS A 9 -5.79 3.44 -1.02
C HIS A 9 -4.58 2.51 -0.89
N LEU A 10 -4.35 1.64 -1.88
CA LEU A 10 -3.20 0.72 -1.89
C LEU A 10 -1.86 1.44 -1.95
N ALA A 11 -1.72 2.44 -2.85
CA ALA A 11 -0.51 3.24 -2.97
C ALA A 11 -0.19 3.98 -1.66
N LYS A 12 -1.21 4.49 -0.98
CA LYS A 12 -1.06 5.15 0.32
C LYS A 12 -0.54 4.18 1.38
N ILE A 13 -1.20 3.02 1.54
CA ILE A 13 -0.77 2.00 2.53
C ILE A 13 0.66 1.55 2.26
N PHE A 14 1.01 1.30 0.99
CA PHE A 14 2.36 0.89 0.61
C PHE A 14 3.41 1.93 1.02
N CYS A 15 3.10 3.22 0.82
CA CYS A 15 4.03 4.31 1.11
C CYS A 15 4.16 4.62 2.60
N CYS A 16 3.21 4.24 3.45
CA CYS A 16 3.28 4.50 4.89
C CYS A 16 4.23 3.51 5.59
N PRO A 17 5.39 3.95 6.12
CA PRO A 17 6.34 3.04 6.77
C PRO A 17 5.90 2.65 8.19
N ARG A 18 4.97 3.41 8.79
CA ARG A 18 4.49 3.23 10.16
C ARG A 18 2.99 3.39 10.22
N TYR A 19 2.37 2.70 11.17
CA TYR A 19 0.91 2.65 11.32
C TYR A 19 0.32 4.04 11.62
N GLU A 20 0.99 4.83 12.47
CA GLU A 20 0.52 6.15 12.90
C GLU A 20 0.40 7.14 11.72
N LEU A 21 1.19 6.92 10.67
CA LEU A 21 1.21 7.78 9.48
C LEU A 21 0.03 7.50 8.53
N LEU A 22 -0.72 6.40 8.70
CA LEU A 22 -1.90 6.10 7.88
C LEU A 22 -3.03 7.12 8.07
N GLY A 23 -3.08 7.76 9.25
CA GLY A 23 -4.03 8.83 9.58
C GLY A 23 -3.45 10.24 9.45
N ASP A 24 -2.15 10.40 9.20
CA ASP A 24 -1.49 11.71 9.22
C ASP A 24 -1.66 12.48 7.91
N SER A 25 -2.54 13.48 7.94
CA SER A 25 -2.81 14.36 6.80
C SER A 25 -1.58 15.14 6.29
N ARG A 26 -0.64 15.51 7.16
CA ARG A 26 0.58 16.21 6.73
C ARG A 26 1.48 15.26 5.95
N TYR A 27 1.65 14.05 6.47
CA TYR A 27 2.40 13.01 5.77
C TYR A 27 1.80 12.70 4.39
N HIS A 28 0.48 12.60 4.27
CA HIS A 28 -0.17 12.36 2.97
C HIS A 28 0.08 13.49 1.97
N LEU A 29 0.18 14.74 2.41
CA LEU A 29 0.54 15.86 1.52
C LEU A 29 2.00 15.77 1.08
N GLU A 30 2.89 15.29 1.95
CA GLU A 30 4.30 15.05 1.60
C GLU A 30 4.45 13.90 0.60
N LEU A 31 3.62 12.85 0.70
CA LEU A 31 3.59 11.77 -0.30
C LEU A 31 3.37 12.30 -1.72
N LEU A 32 2.48 13.28 -1.88
CA LEU A 32 2.20 13.91 -3.19
C LEU A 32 3.41 14.65 -3.77
N ARG A 33 4.36 15.07 -2.94
CA ARG A 33 5.60 15.74 -3.37
C ARG A 33 6.71 14.74 -3.69
N GLY A 34 6.64 13.53 -3.13
CA GLY A 34 7.57 12.44 -3.41
C GLY A 34 7.34 11.83 -4.80
N ARG A 35 8.35 11.13 -5.33
CA ARG A 35 8.24 10.43 -6.62
C ARG A 35 7.54 9.07 -6.51
N LEU A 36 7.71 8.39 -5.37
CA LEU A 36 7.24 7.00 -5.20
C LEU A 36 5.72 6.88 -5.24
N TYR A 37 5.00 7.74 -4.51
CA TYR A 37 3.53 7.66 -4.42
C TYR A 37 2.84 7.90 -5.78
N PRO A 38 3.16 8.97 -6.54
CA PRO A 38 2.63 9.13 -7.89
C PRO A 38 2.95 7.96 -8.81
N SER A 39 4.20 7.46 -8.80
CA SER A 39 4.58 6.31 -9.64
C SER A 39 3.79 5.05 -9.28
N LEU A 40 3.56 4.77 -8.00
CA LEU A 40 2.76 3.62 -7.58
C LEU A 40 1.28 3.77 -7.93
N LEU A 41 0.74 4.98 -7.78
CA LEU A 41 -0.62 5.28 -8.19
C LEU A 41 -0.79 5.05 -9.69
N ASP A 42 0.14 5.54 -10.52
CA ASP A 42 0.15 5.31 -11.96
C ASP A 42 0.28 3.82 -12.30
N CYS A 43 1.18 3.09 -11.64
CA CYS A 43 1.29 1.64 -11.82
C CYS A 43 -0.04 0.93 -11.52
N CYS A 44 -0.70 1.25 -10.40
CA CYS A 44 -1.99 0.66 -10.04
C CYS A 44 -3.07 1.02 -11.06
N LEU A 45 -3.13 2.27 -11.52
CA LEU A 45 -4.10 2.70 -12.51
C LEU A 45 -3.85 2.02 -13.86
N LEU A 46 -2.60 1.89 -14.30
CA LEU A 46 -2.27 1.28 -15.59
C LEU A 46 -2.45 -0.24 -15.60
N GLU A 47 -2.03 -0.94 -14.54
CA GLU A 47 -2.19 -2.38 -14.38
C GLU A 47 -3.67 -2.78 -14.29
N PHE A 48 -4.49 -1.98 -13.61
CA PHE A 48 -5.85 -2.40 -13.23
C PHE A 48 -6.98 -1.68 -13.96
N ALA A 49 -6.72 -0.63 -14.76
CA ALA A 49 -7.76 0.05 -15.54
C ALA A 49 -8.29 -0.74 -16.75
N ARG A 50 -7.78 -1.96 -17.00
CA ARG A 50 -8.19 -2.78 -18.14
C ARG A 50 -8.75 -4.12 -17.68
N PRO A 51 -9.90 -4.58 -18.19
CA PRO A 51 -10.32 -5.96 -18.03
C PRO A 51 -9.25 -6.93 -18.57
N PRO A 52 -8.98 -8.07 -17.90
CA PRO A 52 -9.64 -8.61 -16.71
C PRO A 52 -9.05 -8.15 -15.36
N HIS A 53 -8.09 -7.22 -15.37
CA HIS A 53 -7.27 -6.87 -14.20
C HIS A 53 -8.04 -6.13 -13.11
N GLU A 54 -9.19 -5.52 -13.43
CA GLU A 54 -10.05 -4.87 -12.43
C GLU A 54 -10.52 -5.82 -11.31
N ALA A 55 -10.74 -7.11 -11.63
CA ALA A 55 -11.07 -8.11 -10.63
C ALA A 55 -9.90 -8.34 -9.65
N ARG A 56 -8.66 -8.40 -10.17
CA ARG A 56 -7.44 -8.53 -9.35
C ARG A 56 -7.29 -7.36 -8.39
N LEU A 57 -7.55 -6.12 -8.84
CA LEU A 57 -7.53 -4.94 -7.97
C LEU A 57 -8.55 -5.04 -6.85
N ARG A 58 -9.80 -5.40 -7.18
CA ARG A 58 -10.86 -5.56 -6.17
C ARG A 58 -10.50 -6.62 -5.13
N ASP A 59 -9.97 -7.76 -5.55
CA ASP A 59 -9.58 -8.83 -4.63
C ASP A 59 -8.36 -8.45 -3.78
N LEU A 60 -7.38 -7.75 -4.34
CA LEU A 60 -6.27 -7.20 -3.60
C LEU A 60 -6.74 -6.19 -2.56
N THR A 61 -7.59 -5.23 -2.95
CA THR A 61 -8.14 -4.25 -2.01
C THR A 61 -8.95 -4.90 -0.90
N ARG A 62 -9.81 -5.88 -1.21
CA ARG A 62 -10.54 -6.64 -0.18
C ARG A 62 -9.60 -7.34 0.79
N THR A 63 -8.55 -7.98 0.27
CA THR A 63 -7.54 -8.66 1.08
C THR A 63 -6.81 -7.69 2.00
N VAL A 64 -6.34 -6.58 1.45
CA VAL A 64 -5.63 -5.54 2.21
C VAL A 64 -6.53 -4.91 3.27
N THR A 65 -7.77 -4.56 2.94
CA THR A 65 -8.73 -4.03 3.92
C THR A 65 -8.96 -5.01 5.06
N ARG A 66 -9.11 -6.31 4.78
CA ARG A 66 -9.23 -7.33 5.83
C ARG A 66 -8.00 -7.37 6.74
N LEU A 67 -6.80 -7.42 6.15
CA LEU A 67 -5.55 -7.45 6.91
C LEU A 67 -5.35 -6.18 7.76
N MET A 68 -5.77 -5.02 7.23
CA MET A 68 -5.77 -3.75 7.97
C MET A 68 -6.67 -3.82 9.19
N LEU A 69 -7.91 -4.34 9.06
CA LEU A 69 -8.82 -4.52 10.20
C LEU A 69 -8.25 -5.51 11.23
N GLU A 70 -7.72 -6.65 10.77
CA GLU A 70 -7.08 -7.63 11.65
C GLU A 70 -5.91 -7.01 12.42
N MET A 71 -5.12 -6.13 11.77
CA MET A 71 -4.05 -5.37 12.43
C MET A 71 -4.57 -4.36 13.46
N GLU A 72 -5.69 -3.69 13.19
CA GLU A 72 -6.31 -2.74 14.12
C GLU A 72 -6.86 -3.43 15.38
N GLU A 73 -7.44 -4.63 15.22
CA GLU A 73 -7.98 -5.46 16.30
C GLU A 73 -6.90 -6.18 17.13
N GLY A 74 -5.68 -6.29 16.60
CA GLY A 74 -4.57 -6.99 17.24
C GLY A 74 -3.76 -6.18 18.25
N GLU A 75 -2.72 -6.80 18.78
CA GLU A 75 -1.79 -6.16 19.71
C GLU A 75 -0.94 -5.07 19.04
N GLU A 76 -0.76 -3.95 19.72
CA GLU A 76 0.02 -2.81 19.21
C GLU A 76 1.47 -3.20 18.87
N ALA A 77 2.08 -4.07 19.69
CA ALA A 77 3.44 -4.55 19.49
C ALA A 77 3.64 -5.28 18.15
N GLU A 78 2.58 -5.83 17.55
CA GLU A 78 2.63 -6.56 16.29
C GLU A 78 2.34 -5.69 15.06
N ARG A 79 1.80 -4.47 15.25
CA ARG A 79 1.34 -3.61 14.15
C ARG A 79 2.42 -3.32 13.13
N ALA A 80 3.66 -3.09 13.55
CA ALA A 80 4.78 -2.84 12.64
C ALA A 80 5.04 -4.04 11.71
N GLY A 81 5.05 -5.26 12.27
CA GLY A 81 5.25 -6.49 11.50
C GLY A 81 4.08 -6.76 10.55
N ARG A 82 2.84 -6.57 11.03
CA ARG A 82 1.62 -6.73 10.22
C ARG A 82 1.56 -5.71 9.08
N LEU A 83 1.90 -4.44 9.33
CA LEU A 83 1.98 -3.41 8.29
C LEU A 83 3.02 -3.76 7.24
N LEU A 84 4.21 -4.23 7.65
CA LEU A 84 5.23 -4.69 6.70
C LEU A 84 4.70 -5.85 5.84
N ALA A 85 4.00 -6.82 6.41
CA ALA A 85 3.39 -7.92 5.67
C ALA A 85 2.31 -7.43 4.68
N ILE A 86 1.50 -6.45 5.05
CA ILE A 86 0.52 -5.82 4.16
C ILE A 86 1.22 -5.11 3.00
N ARG A 87 2.28 -4.33 3.27
CA ARG A 87 3.08 -3.65 2.24
C ARG A 87 3.74 -4.66 1.30
N ARG A 88 4.25 -5.77 1.82
CA ARG A 88 4.74 -6.91 1.03
C ARG A 88 3.69 -7.47 0.10
N ARG A 89 2.49 -7.75 0.62
CA ARG A 89 1.39 -8.26 -0.17
C ARG A 89 0.99 -7.33 -1.31
N ILE A 90 0.98 -6.02 -1.06
CA ILE A 90 0.71 -5.00 -2.09
C ILE A 90 1.83 -5.01 -3.15
N GLY A 91 3.08 -5.00 -2.71
CA GLY A 91 4.24 -4.97 -3.61
C GLY A 91 4.33 -6.19 -4.51
N GLU A 92 4.10 -7.39 -3.96
CA GLU A 92 4.06 -8.65 -4.71
C GLU A 92 2.94 -8.64 -5.75
N ALA A 93 1.74 -8.18 -5.38
CA ALA A 93 0.59 -8.15 -6.28
C ALA A 93 0.75 -7.14 -7.43
N LEU A 94 1.60 -6.12 -7.22
CA LEU A 94 2.01 -5.12 -8.20
C LEU A 94 3.33 -5.47 -8.90
N GLU A 95 3.91 -6.63 -8.62
CA GLU A 95 5.19 -7.10 -9.20
C GLU A 95 6.34 -6.08 -9.03
N LEU A 96 6.37 -5.39 -7.88
CA LEU A 96 7.39 -4.38 -7.60
C LEU A 96 8.74 -5.03 -7.27
N PRO A 97 9.87 -4.38 -7.60
CA PRO A 97 11.19 -4.80 -7.15
C PRO A 97 11.27 -4.93 -5.61
N GLU A 98 11.85 -6.02 -5.10
CA GLU A 98 11.98 -6.30 -3.65
C GLU A 98 12.58 -5.13 -2.86
N ARG A 99 13.56 -4.42 -3.45
CA ARG A 99 14.18 -3.21 -2.87
C ARG A 99 13.19 -2.09 -2.52
N LEU A 100 12.03 -2.05 -3.17
CA LEU A 100 10.95 -1.10 -2.88
C LEU A 100 10.00 -1.62 -1.80
N ILE A 101 9.84 -2.94 -1.71
CA ILE A 101 8.88 -3.62 -0.84
C ILE A 101 9.43 -3.69 0.60
N ALA A 102 10.70 -4.04 0.73
CA ALA A 102 11.45 -3.98 1.96
C ALA A 102 12.66 -3.09 1.70
N PRO A 103 12.59 -1.78 1.99
CA PRO A 103 13.81 -0.98 2.03
C PRO A 103 14.72 -1.69 3.01
N GLN A 104 15.88 -2.18 2.53
CA GLN A 104 16.83 -2.86 3.39
C GLN A 104 17.08 -1.94 4.57
N VAL A 105 16.92 -2.47 5.78
CA VAL A 105 17.29 -1.77 7.00
C VAL A 105 18.80 -1.56 6.92
N GLY A 106 19.22 -0.43 6.36
CA GLY A 106 20.61 -0.18 6.03
C GLY A 106 20.77 0.64 4.75
N GLU A 107 20.43 1.92 4.81
CA GLU A 107 21.15 2.98 4.09
C GLU A 107 20.87 4.32 4.81
N ALA A 108 21.84 4.65 5.68
CA ALA A 108 22.20 5.92 6.33
C ALA A 108 21.09 6.82 6.91
#